data_AF-A0A846NBL3-F1
#
_entry.id   AF-A0A846NBL3-F1
#
_cell.length_a   1.000
_cell.length_b   1.000
_cell.length_c   1.000
_cell.angle_alpha   90.00
_cell.angle_beta   90.00
_cell.angle_gamma   90.00
#
_symmetry.space_group_name_H-M   'P 1'
#
loop_
_entity.id
_entity.type
_entity.pdbx_description
1 polymer ?
#
loop_
_entity_poly.entity_id
_entity_poly.type
_entity_poly.pdbx_seq_one_letter_code
_entity_poly.pdbx_strand_id
1 'polypeptide(L)'
;MGEREEKESKQLYEENAYILDYMPFGKPGTRRKVRAGAVVQMVGESFFTLLEANVRRGVVVRPLERVYVGKEKREEITYILGRIGYDELTANARVELEDALEKIVLNREKWFVNFFNTAQPITPRMHALELIPGIGKKYM
;
A
#
# COMPACT_ATOMS: atom_id res chain seq x y z
N MET A 1 23.78 -15.38 31.73
CA MET A 1 22.41 -15.44 31.20
C MET A 1 22.15 -14.09 30.55
N GLY A 2 22.25 -14.00 29.23
CA GLY A 2 22.03 -12.75 28.51
C GLY A 2 20.54 -12.54 28.30
N GLU A 3 20.00 -11.46 28.86
CA GLU A 3 18.67 -10.97 28.57
C GLU A 3 18.61 -10.65 27.07
N ARG A 4 17.87 -11.47 26.31
CA ARG A 4 17.44 -11.10 24.97
C ARG A 4 16.38 -10.03 25.18
N GLU A 5 16.75 -8.76 24.99
CA GLU A 5 15.77 -7.71 24.70
C GLU A 5 14.95 -8.18 23.50
N GLU A 6 13.71 -8.61 23.73
CA GLU A 6 12.71 -8.74 22.68
C GLU A 6 12.60 -7.36 22.04
N LYS A 7 13.18 -7.20 20.84
CA LYS A 7 12.88 -6.05 19.98
C LYS A 7 11.38 -6.05 19.78
N GLU A 8 10.66 -5.18 20.50
CA GLU A 8 9.29 -4.82 20.16
C GLU A 8 9.30 -4.39 18.69
N SER A 9 8.94 -5.30 17.81
CA SER A 9 8.73 -4.97 16.41
C SER A 9 7.53 -4.03 16.40
N LYS A 10 7.77 -2.72 16.32
CA LYS A 10 6.72 -1.74 16.04
C LYS A 10 6.05 -2.17 14.75
N GLN A 11 4.87 -2.79 14.86
CA GLN A 11 4.07 -3.11 13.69
C GLN A 11 3.71 -1.78 13.03
N LEU A 12 4.29 -1.54 11.85
CA LEU A 12 3.97 -0.40 11.03
C LEU A 12 2.61 -0.65 10.38
N TYR A 13 1.68 0.27 10.59
CA TYR A 13 0.35 0.24 10.01
C TYR A 13 0.19 1.41 9.04
N GLU A 14 -0.59 1.18 7.99
CA GLU A 14 -1.07 2.26 7.14
C GLU A 14 -2.16 3.04 7.88
N GLU A 15 -2.13 4.36 7.79
CA GLU A 15 -3.23 5.20 8.27
C GLU A 15 -4.22 5.49 7.14
N ASN A 16 -3.73 5.64 5.92
CA ASN A 16 -4.52 5.97 4.75
C ASN A 16 -4.08 5.10 3.57
N ALA A 17 -5.01 4.86 2.65
CA ALA A 17 -4.78 4.07 1.46
C ALA A 17 -5.59 4.62 0.27
N TYR A 18 -5.15 4.33 -0.95
CA TYR A 18 -5.88 4.64 -2.18
C TYR A 18 -6.53 3.37 -2.73
N ILE A 19 -7.82 3.47 -3.07
CA ILE A 19 -8.56 2.37 -3.69
C ILE A 19 -8.00 2.09 -5.09
N LEU A 20 -7.73 0.81 -5.36
CA LEU A 20 -7.30 0.32 -6.68
C LEU A 20 -8.46 -0.32 -7.43
N ASP A 21 -9.30 -1.09 -6.73
CA ASP A 21 -10.46 -1.74 -7.36
C ASP A 21 -11.57 -1.97 -6.32
N TYR A 22 -12.82 -1.88 -6.77
CA TYR A 22 -14.03 -2.09 -5.98
C TYR A 22 -14.89 -3.19 -6.59
N MET A 23 -15.02 -4.29 -5.84
CA MET A 23 -15.78 -5.47 -6.21
C MET A 23 -17.06 -5.55 -5.35
N PRO A 24 -18.20 -5.01 -5.81
CA PRO A 24 -19.42 -4.93 -5.01
C PRO A 24 -19.98 -6.30 -4.60
N PHE A 25 -19.71 -7.33 -5.41
CA PHE A 25 -20.15 -8.71 -5.18
C PHE A 25 -19.03 -9.62 -4.64
N GLY A 26 -17.89 -9.03 -4.26
CA GLY A 26 -16.70 -9.75 -3.80
C GLY A 26 -15.85 -10.32 -4.93
N LYS A 27 -14.73 -10.95 -4.55
CA LYS A 27 -13.71 -11.45 -5.49
C LYS A 27 -14.20 -12.69 -6.26
N PRO A 28 -14.16 -12.69 -7.61
CA PRO A 28 -14.51 -13.85 -8.43
C PRO A 28 -13.73 -15.12 -8.01
N GLY A 29 -14.40 -16.28 -7.98
CA GLY A 29 -13.76 -17.56 -7.63
C GLY A 29 -13.64 -17.87 -6.13
N THR A 30 -14.03 -16.95 -5.24
CA THR A 30 -14.03 -17.22 -3.80
C THR A 30 -15.18 -18.16 -3.43
N ARG A 31 -14.88 -19.41 -3.02
CA ARG A 31 -15.87 -20.46 -2.67
C ARG A 31 -16.78 -20.12 -1.48
N ARG A 32 -16.50 -19.06 -0.71
CA ARG A 32 -17.30 -18.65 0.46
C ARG A 32 -18.52 -17.83 0.03
N LYS A 33 -19.55 -18.53 -0.48
CA LYS A 33 -20.86 -17.95 -0.87
C LYS A 33 -21.66 -17.26 0.26
N VAL A 34 -21.24 -17.37 1.53
CA VAL A 34 -22.08 -16.99 2.69
C VAL A 34 -21.68 -15.65 3.33
N ARG A 35 -20.57 -15.03 2.90
CA ARG A 35 -20.12 -13.69 3.40
C ARG A 35 -19.61 -12.79 2.28
N ALA A 36 -20.26 -12.83 1.12
CA ALA A 36 -19.94 -11.97 -0.03
C ALA A 36 -20.37 -10.52 0.24
N GLY A 37 -19.59 -9.82 1.07
CA GLY A 37 -19.65 -8.36 1.17
C GLY A 37 -18.82 -7.73 0.04
N ALA A 38 -19.05 -6.45 -0.23
CA ALA A 38 -18.21 -5.70 -1.14
C ALA A 38 -16.75 -5.73 -0.66
N VAL A 39 -15.84 -6.00 -1.59
CA VAL A 39 -14.39 -6.10 -1.35
C VAL A 39 -13.69 -5.00 -2.13
N VAL A 40 -12.63 -4.46 -1.55
CA VAL A 40 -11.73 -3.51 -2.21
C VAL A 40 -10.30 -4.00 -2.14
N GLN A 41 -9.53 -3.70 -3.18
CA GLN A 41 -8.08 -3.74 -3.14
C GLN A 41 -7.57 -2.30 -3.11
N MET A 42 -6.51 -2.07 -2.35
CA MET A 42 -5.97 -0.73 -2.10
C MET A 42 -4.46 -0.76 -1.87
N VAL A 43 -3.80 0.37 -2.08
CA VAL A 43 -2.39 0.60 -1.77
C VAL A 43 -2.26 1.63 -0.65
N GLY A 44 -1.48 1.29 0.37
CA GLY A 44 -1.19 2.18 1.49
C GLY A 44 -0.38 3.41 1.07
N GLU A 45 -0.68 4.57 1.65
CA GLU A 45 -0.03 5.83 1.30
C GLU A 45 1.39 5.95 1.87
N SER A 46 1.68 5.31 3.02
CA SER A 46 2.94 5.47 3.74
C SER A 46 3.99 4.43 3.34
N PHE A 47 3.59 3.15 3.34
CA PHE A 47 4.50 2.02 3.12
C PHE A 47 4.20 1.25 1.83
N PHE A 48 3.28 1.75 1.00
CA PHE A 48 2.86 1.09 -0.23
C PHE A 48 2.34 -0.34 0.00
N THR A 49 1.77 -0.58 1.18
CA THR A 49 1.25 -1.91 1.53
C THR A 49 0.00 -2.20 0.69
N LEU A 50 0.02 -3.29 -0.07
CA LEU A 50 -1.18 -3.76 -0.76
C LEU A 50 -2.10 -4.47 0.24
N LEU A 51 -3.36 -4.04 0.27
CA LEU A 51 -4.36 -4.51 1.23
C LEU A 51 -5.63 -4.93 0.50
N GLU A 52 -6.30 -5.94 1.07
CA GLU A 52 -7.67 -6.31 0.71
C GLU A 52 -8.58 -6.04 1.92
N ALA A 53 -9.76 -5.47 1.70
CA ALA A 53 -10.66 -5.07 2.78
C ALA A 53 -12.13 -5.16 2.39
N ASN A 54 -13.02 -5.20 3.38
CA ASN A 54 -14.46 -5.07 3.18
C ASN A 54 -14.93 -3.62 3.30
N VAL A 55 -15.85 -3.24 2.42
CA VAL A 55 -16.50 -1.92 2.44
C VAL A 55 -17.77 -1.98 3.30
N ARG A 56 -18.08 -0.88 3.99
CA ARG A 56 -19.34 -0.75 4.74
C ARG A 56 -20.54 -0.89 3.82
N ARG A 57 -21.62 -1.45 4.36
CA ARG A 57 -22.88 -1.61 3.61
C ARG A 57 -23.41 -0.23 3.19
N GLY A 58 -23.81 -0.12 1.93
CA GLY A 58 -24.34 1.13 1.36
C GLY A 58 -23.29 2.16 0.96
N VAL A 59 -21.99 1.90 1.24
CA VAL A 59 -20.90 2.76 0.78
C VAL A 59 -20.40 2.25 -0.57
N VAL A 60 -20.23 3.18 -1.51
CA VAL A 60 -19.59 2.95 -2.79
C VAL A 60 -18.32 3.78 -2.79
N VAL A 61 -17.21 3.17 -3.16
CA VAL A 61 -15.91 3.84 -3.31
C VAL A 61 -15.47 3.76 -4.76
N ARG A 62 -14.61 4.70 -5.17
CA ARG A 62 -14.06 4.77 -6.52
C ARG A 62 -12.56 4.51 -6.54
N PRO A 63 -12.00 4.02 -7.67
CA PRO A 63 -10.55 4.01 -7.87
C PRO A 63 -9.94 5.39 -7.60
N LEU A 64 -8.70 5.40 -7.07
CA LEU A 64 -7.91 6.57 -6.70
C LEU A 64 -8.52 7.45 -5.60
N GLU A 65 -9.59 6.99 -4.96
CA GLU A 65 -10.16 7.60 -3.75
C GLU A 65 -9.29 7.27 -2.54
N ARG A 66 -8.99 8.28 -1.72
CA ARG A 66 -8.19 8.15 -0.51
C ARG A 66 -9.11 7.83 0.66
N VAL A 67 -8.88 6.70 1.33
CA VAL A 67 -9.68 6.21 2.46
C VAL A 67 -8.83 6.05 3.71
N TYR A 68 -9.45 6.25 4.88
CA TYR A 68 -8.80 6.00 6.17
C TYR A 68 -8.85 4.51 6.53
N VAL A 69 -7.68 3.93 6.84
CA VAL A 69 -7.49 2.50 7.20
C VAL A 69 -6.81 2.31 8.55
N GLY A 70 -6.54 3.40 9.27
CA GLY A 70 -5.92 3.37 10.59
C GLY A 70 -6.77 2.71 11.67
N LYS A 71 -6.33 2.82 12.93
CA LYS A 71 -6.93 2.11 14.07
C LYS A 71 -8.24 2.75 14.57
N GLU A 72 -8.49 4.00 14.22
CA GLU A 72 -9.68 4.72 14.65
C GLU A 72 -10.90 4.35 13.79
N LYS A 73 -11.99 5.09 13.98
CA LYS A 73 -13.23 4.87 13.25
C LYS A 73 -13.03 5.18 11.76
N ARG A 74 -13.23 4.17 10.92
CA ARG A 74 -13.19 4.26 9.46
C ARG A 74 -14.58 4.53 8.88
N GLU A 75 -14.69 5.42 7.91
CA GLU A 75 -15.97 5.78 7.30
C GLU A 75 -16.40 4.76 6.23
N GLU A 76 -15.49 4.37 5.35
CA GLU A 76 -15.78 3.51 4.19
C GLU A 76 -15.43 2.05 4.46
N ILE A 77 -14.35 1.81 5.20
CA ILE A 77 -13.78 0.46 5.39
C ILE A 77 -14.29 -0.17 6.69
N THR A 78 -14.77 -1.42 6.58
CA THR A 78 -15.24 -2.18 7.76
C THR A 78 -14.11 -2.98 8.40
N TYR A 79 -13.48 -3.87 7.63
CA TYR A 79 -12.42 -4.78 8.12
C TYR A 79 -11.33 -4.92 7.07
N ILE A 80 -10.06 -4.86 7.50
CA ILE A 80 -8.93 -5.26 6.67
C ILE A 80 -8.88 -6.79 6.68
N LEU A 81 -9.00 -7.40 5.51
CA LEU A 81 -8.94 -8.85 5.34
C LEU A 81 -7.50 -9.35 5.45
N GLY A 82 -6.55 -8.57 4.93
CA GLY A 82 -5.13 -8.87 5.04
C GLY A 82 -4.28 -8.07 4.07
N ARG A 83 -2.98 -8.35 4.12
CA ARG A 83 -2.02 -7.93 3.09
C ARG A 83 -2.11 -8.92 1.92
N ILE A 84 -1.98 -8.41 0.71
CA ILE A 84 -1.94 -9.22 -0.51
C ILE A 84 -0.64 -8.97 -1.26
N GLY A 85 -0.20 -9.95 -2.06
CA GLY A 85 0.90 -9.78 -3.00
C GLY A 85 0.45 -9.06 -4.28
N TYR A 86 1.43 -8.56 -5.05
CA TYR A 86 1.18 -8.00 -6.38
C TYR A 86 0.43 -9.00 -7.29
N ASP A 87 0.76 -10.29 -7.17
CA ASP A 87 0.16 -11.34 -8.00
C ASP A 87 -1.33 -11.61 -7.70
N GLU A 88 -1.81 -11.16 -6.54
CA GLU A 88 -3.20 -11.34 -6.11
C GLU A 88 -4.10 -10.16 -6.48
N LEU A 89 -3.52 -9.09 -7.04
CA LEU A 89 -4.25 -7.94 -7.56
C LEU A 89 -5.11 -8.34 -8.75
N THR A 90 -6.31 -7.78 -8.81
CA THR A 90 -7.16 -7.88 -10.01
C THR A 90 -6.49 -7.19 -11.19
N ALA A 91 -6.93 -7.50 -12.41
CA ALA A 91 -6.41 -6.84 -13.61
C ALA A 91 -6.61 -5.33 -13.54
N ASN A 92 -7.79 -4.88 -13.09
CA ASN A 92 -8.08 -3.46 -12.89
C ASN A 92 -7.19 -2.85 -11.82
N ALA A 93 -7.02 -3.51 -10.67
CA ALA A 93 -6.20 -2.99 -9.58
C ALA A 93 -4.73 -2.81 -9.99
N ARG A 94 -4.21 -3.64 -10.91
CA ARG A 94 -2.84 -3.47 -11.43
C ARG A 94 -2.70 -2.26 -12.33
N VAL A 95 -3.71 -1.98 -13.16
CA VAL A 95 -3.73 -0.77 -14.02
C VAL A 95 -3.78 0.48 -13.13
N GLU A 96 -4.71 0.51 -12.18
CA GLU A 96 -4.90 1.66 -11.27
C GLU A 96 -3.72 1.83 -10.28
N LEU A 97 -2.89 0.80 -10.07
CA LEU A 97 -1.75 0.89 -9.16
C LEU A 97 -0.74 1.92 -9.65
N GLU A 98 -0.46 1.99 -10.95
CA GLU A 98 0.51 2.95 -11.50
C GLU A 98 0.06 4.39 -11.22
N ASP A 99 -1.20 4.70 -11.53
CA ASP A 99 -1.80 6.02 -11.28
C ASP A 99 -1.87 6.35 -9.78
N ALA A 100 -2.18 5.36 -8.93
CA ALA A 100 -2.20 5.54 -7.48
C ALA A 100 -0.80 5.84 -6.92
N LEU A 101 0.24 5.14 -7.42
CA LEU A 101 1.62 5.36 -7.02
C LEU A 101 2.10 6.76 -7.41
N GLU A 102 1.83 7.19 -8.65
CA GLU A 102 2.15 8.55 -9.10
C GLU A 102 1.49 9.59 -8.20
N LYS A 103 0.19 9.44 -7.92
CA LYS A 103 -0.56 10.33 -7.04
C LYS A 103 0.02 10.38 -5.63
N ILE A 104 0.39 9.24 -5.05
CA ILE A 104 1.03 9.18 -3.72
C ILE A 104 2.39 9.89 -3.75
N VAL A 105 3.21 9.65 -4.78
CA VAL A 105 4.55 10.27 -4.91
C VAL A 105 4.43 11.78 -5.02
N LEU A 106 3.54 12.29 -5.87
CA LEU A 106 3.29 13.72 -6.05
C LEU A 106 2.76 14.36 -4.75
N ASN A 107 1.80 13.73 -4.08
CA ASN A 107 1.28 14.22 -2.80
C ASN A 107 2.34 14.21 -1.68
N ARG A 108 3.38 13.38 -1.82
CA ARG A 108 4.50 13.26 -0.87
C ARG A 108 5.81 13.76 -1.46
N GLU A 109 5.78 14.68 -2.43
CA GLU A 109 6.94 15.14 -3.18
C GLU A 109 8.13 15.48 -2.27
N LYS A 110 7.89 16.25 -1.21
CA LYS A 110 8.94 16.64 -0.25
C LYS A 110 9.70 15.46 0.33
N TRP A 111 9.03 14.34 0.62
CA TRP A 111 9.67 13.15 1.16
C TRP A 111 10.60 12.49 0.13
N PHE A 112 10.11 12.34 -1.11
CA PHE A 112 10.87 11.72 -2.20
C PHE A 112 12.04 12.60 -2.67
N VAL A 113 11.81 13.91 -2.85
CA VAL A 113 12.87 14.86 -3.19
C VAL A 113 13.93 14.90 -2.09
N ASN A 114 13.51 14.88 -0.82
CA ASN A 114 14.48 14.83 0.28
C ASN A 114 15.31 13.54 0.25
N PHE A 115 14.74 12.39 -0.12
CA PHE A 115 15.52 11.17 -0.29
C PHE A 115 16.66 11.36 -1.30
N PHE A 116 16.42 12.00 -2.45
CA PHE A 116 17.51 12.31 -3.40
C PHE A 116 18.54 13.29 -2.82
N ASN A 117 18.07 14.36 -2.18
CA ASN A 117 18.94 15.41 -1.64
C ASN A 117 19.83 14.92 -0.48
N THR A 118 19.37 13.90 0.26
CA THR A 118 20.08 13.38 1.44
C THR A 118 20.54 11.93 1.28
N ALA A 119 20.43 11.34 0.08
CA ALA A 119 20.88 9.98 -0.17
C ALA A 119 22.38 9.87 0.10
N GLN A 120 22.80 8.75 0.68
CA GLN A 120 24.19 8.46 1.02
C GLN A 120 24.58 7.05 0.56
N PRO A 121 25.89 6.75 0.48
CA PRO A 121 26.38 5.40 0.30
C PRO A 121 25.81 4.44 1.37
N ILE A 122 25.24 3.31 0.93
CA ILE A 122 24.84 2.22 1.85
C ILE A 122 26.08 1.43 2.27
N THR A 123 27.00 1.23 1.32
CA THR A 123 28.31 0.61 1.56
C THR A 123 29.38 1.38 0.79
N PRO A 124 30.69 1.16 1.05
CA PRO A 124 31.76 1.79 0.27
C PRO A 124 31.72 1.49 -1.24
N ARG A 125 30.96 0.47 -1.67
CA ARG A 125 30.86 0.04 -3.07
C ARG A 125 29.47 0.25 -3.68
N MET A 126 28.49 0.77 -2.93
CA MET A 126 27.10 0.88 -3.38
C MET A 126 26.40 2.09 -2.77
N HIS A 127 25.86 2.95 -3.63
CA HIS A 127 25.02 4.09 -3.25
C HIS A 127 23.54 3.74 -3.16
N ALA A 128 22.79 4.40 -2.26
CA ALA A 128 21.35 4.17 -2.14
C ALA A 128 20.58 4.46 -3.43
N LEU A 129 21.03 5.45 -4.21
CA LEU A 129 20.42 5.80 -5.50
C LEU A 129 20.56 4.68 -6.55
N GLU A 130 21.57 3.81 -6.44
CA GLU A 130 21.73 2.67 -7.35
C GLU A 130 20.64 1.61 -7.19
N LEU A 131 19.85 1.68 -6.12
CA LEU A 131 18.68 0.80 -5.92
C LEU A 131 17.48 1.24 -6.75
N ILE A 132 17.49 2.46 -7.29
CA ILE A 132 16.42 2.93 -8.19
C ILE A 132 16.68 2.33 -9.57
N PRO A 133 15.73 1.55 -10.13
CA PRO A 133 15.87 1.02 -11.48
C PRO A 133 16.14 2.15 -12.49
N GLY A 134 17.19 1.99 -13.28
CA GLY A 134 17.62 2.99 -14.28
C GLY A 134 18.68 3.98 -13.80
N ILE A 135 18.96 4.07 -12.49
CA ILE A 135 20.07 4.88 -11.96
C ILE A 135 21.26 3.96 -11.66
N GLY A 136 22.30 4.06 -12.48
CA GLY A 136 23.58 3.36 -12.26
C GLY A 136 24.73 4.35 -12.03
N LYS A 137 25.95 3.82 -11.86
CA LYS A 137 27.18 4.61 -11.64
C LYS A 137 27.47 5.72 -12.67
N LYS A 138 26.85 5.65 -13.85
CA LYS A 138 26.99 6.65 -14.91
C LYS A 138 26.11 7.89 -14.68
N TYR A 139 25.09 7.77 -13.84
CA TYR A 139 24.06 8.80 -13.59
C TYR A 139 24.17 9.45 -12.20
N MET A 140 25.14 9.00 -11.38
CA MET A 140 25.65 9.73 -10.21
C MET A 140 26.86 10.54 -10.61
#